data_AF-A0A1T4RKH8-F1
#
_entry.id   AF-A0A1T4RKH8-F1
#
_cell.length_a   1.000
_cell.length_b   1.000
_cell.length_c   1.000
_cell.angle_alpha   90.00
_cell.angle_beta   90.00
_cell.angle_gamma   90.00
#
_symmetry.space_group_name_H-M   'P 1'
#
loop_
_entity.id
_entity.type
_entity.pdbx_description
1 polymer ?
#
loop_
_entity_poly.entity_id
_entity_poly.type
_entity_poly.pdbx_seq_one_letter_code
_entity_poly.pdbx_strand_id
1 'polypeptide(L)'
;MRAKLLISLILLFGTSFAAAQSLEERMRTAAGAYERNDYATAIAIWRPLAEQGNAEAQTLLGAMYWSGEGVPRDHREAARWYLRAAEQGYARAQNDIGFMYGFGEGIPPHDDVQAYKWISLAIMRYTAKNQDRLDQAAKDLATLKARMTPAQIAEAERLIRQWEAPR
;
A
#
# COMPACT_ATOMS: atom_id res chain seq x y z
N MET A 1 46.38 33.54 -9.62
CA MET A 1 46.32 32.07 -9.47
C MET A 1 45.04 31.69 -8.72
N ARG A 2 44.24 30.81 -9.34
CA ARG A 2 43.25 29.86 -8.76
C ARG A 2 42.05 30.43 -7.96
N ALA A 3 41.01 30.83 -8.71
CA ALA A 3 39.62 30.73 -8.28
C ALA A 3 38.91 29.68 -9.14
N LYS A 4 38.94 28.41 -8.71
CA LYS A 4 38.09 27.32 -9.26
C LYS A 4 38.00 26.22 -8.21
N LEU A 5 36.88 26.14 -7.49
CA LEU A 5 36.35 24.89 -6.90
C LEU A 5 35.06 25.23 -6.15
N LEU A 6 33.95 25.29 -6.89
CA LEU A 6 32.60 25.13 -6.33
C LEU A 6 31.57 24.91 -7.44
N ILE A 7 31.77 23.86 -8.25
CA ILE A 7 30.69 23.30 -9.07
C ILE A 7 30.89 21.78 -9.09
N SER A 8 30.40 21.08 -8.08
CA SER A 8 30.22 19.62 -8.10
C SER A 8 29.11 19.17 -7.16
N LEU A 9 27.97 19.88 -7.16
CA LEU A 9 26.78 19.46 -6.40
C LEU A 9 25.45 19.84 -7.07
N ILE A 10 25.35 19.74 -8.41
CA ILE A 10 24.07 19.97 -9.13
C ILE A 10 23.69 18.81 -10.07
N LEU A 11 24.62 17.93 -10.45
CA LEU A 11 24.33 16.87 -11.45
C LEU A 11 23.59 15.63 -10.91
N LEU A 12 23.41 15.49 -9.59
CA LEU A 12 22.62 14.40 -8.99
C LEU A 12 21.12 14.73 -8.81
N PHE A 13 20.72 16.00 -8.97
CA PHE A 13 19.31 16.41 -8.89
C PHE A 13 18.56 16.39 -10.24
N GLY A 14 19.28 16.49 -11.36
CA GLY A 14 18.66 16.54 -12.68
C GLY A 14 18.07 15.21 -13.14
N THR A 15 18.74 14.10 -12.84
CA THR A 15 18.32 12.75 -13.26
C THR A 15 17.19 12.19 -12.39
N SER A 16 17.20 12.46 -11.08
CA SER A 16 16.15 12.00 -10.16
C SER A 16 14.82 12.72 -10.39
N PHE A 17 14.84 14.03 -10.72
CA PHE A 17 13.64 14.79 -11.02
C PHE A 17 12.98 14.35 -12.34
N ALA A 18 13.77 14.14 -13.40
CA ALA A 18 13.25 13.64 -14.68
C ALA A 18 12.68 12.20 -14.54
N ALA A 19 13.36 11.33 -13.78
CA ALA A 19 12.85 9.99 -13.50
C ALA A 19 11.55 10.04 -12.68
N ALA A 20 11.45 10.92 -11.68
CA ALA A 20 10.22 11.11 -10.90
C ALA A 20 9.06 11.62 -11.75
N GLN A 21 9.30 12.56 -12.67
CA GLN A 21 8.29 13.02 -13.64
C GLN A 21 7.81 11.86 -14.53
N SER A 22 8.73 11.02 -15.00
CA SER A 22 8.37 9.84 -15.80
C SER A 22 7.55 8.81 -15.01
N LEU A 23 7.78 8.68 -13.71
CA LEU A 23 6.99 7.79 -12.84
C LEU A 23 5.58 8.35 -12.64
N GLU A 24 5.45 9.63 -12.30
CA GLU A 24 4.15 10.27 -12.09
C GLU A 24 3.30 10.21 -13.36
N GLU A 25 3.91 10.49 -14.52
CA GLU A 25 3.22 10.40 -15.82
C GLU A 25 2.74 8.97 -16.12
N ARG A 26 3.57 7.96 -15.84
CA ARG A 26 3.17 6.56 -16.00
C ARG A 26 2.01 6.20 -15.07
N MET A 27 2.08 6.59 -13.79
CA MET A 27 1.01 6.33 -12.82
C MET A 27 -0.30 7.02 -13.23
N ARG A 28 -0.23 8.28 -13.69
CA ARG A 28 -1.39 9.03 -14.17
C ARG A 28 -1.99 8.42 -15.43
N THR A 29 -1.14 8.02 -16.38
CA THR A 29 -1.56 7.36 -17.62
C THR A 29 -2.30 6.05 -17.32
N ALA A 30 -1.75 5.23 -16.42
CA ALA A 30 -2.36 3.98 -15.99
C ALA A 30 -3.69 4.20 -15.25
N ALA A 31 -3.75 5.18 -14.34
CA ALA A 31 -4.98 5.54 -13.64
C ALA A 31 -6.08 6.00 -14.61
N GLY A 32 -5.74 6.88 -15.57
CA GLY A 32 -6.68 7.31 -16.59
C GLY A 32 -7.12 6.18 -17.52
N ALA A 33 -6.25 5.22 -17.83
CA ALA A 33 -6.62 4.03 -18.59
C ALA A 33 -7.63 3.16 -17.80
N TYR A 34 -7.36 2.92 -16.51
CA TYR A 34 -8.24 2.19 -15.62
C TYR A 34 -9.63 2.86 -15.51
N GLU A 35 -9.70 4.19 -15.34
CA GLU A 35 -10.96 4.94 -15.31
C GLU A 35 -11.79 4.81 -16.59
N ARG A 36 -11.14 4.57 -17.73
CA ARG A 36 -11.79 4.32 -19.02
C ARG A 36 -12.09 2.83 -19.27
N ASN A 37 -11.90 1.97 -18.27
CA ASN A 37 -11.99 0.51 -18.37
C ASN A 37 -10.99 -0.12 -19.36
N ASP A 38 -9.93 0.61 -19.74
CA ASP A 38 -8.78 0.06 -20.47
C ASP A 38 -7.81 -0.60 -19.49
N TYR A 39 -8.27 -1.70 -18.91
CA TYR A 39 -7.54 -2.43 -17.89
C TYR A 39 -6.24 -3.05 -18.44
N ALA A 40 -6.21 -3.40 -19.72
CA ALA A 40 -5.01 -3.95 -20.36
C ALA A 40 -3.86 -2.94 -20.33
N THR A 41 -4.11 -1.68 -20.68
CA THR A 41 -3.12 -0.61 -20.59
C THR A 41 -2.73 -0.32 -19.14
N ALA A 42 -3.70 -0.29 -18.21
CA ALA A 42 -3.41 -0.07 -16.79
C ALA A 42 -2.46 -1.15 -16.23
N ILE A 43 -2.75 -2.44 -16.50
CA ILE A 43 -1.92 -3.57 -16.06
C ILE A 43 -0.52 -3.50 -16.70
N ALA A 44 -0.45 -3.21 -18.00
CA ALA A 44 0.82 -3.13 -18.72
C ALA A 44 1.78 -2.08 -18.11
N ILE A 45 1.23 -1.04 -17.47
CA ILE A 45 2.02 0.00 -16.81
C ILE A 45 2.26 -0.31 -15.33
N TRP A 46 1.21 -0.66 -14.57
CA TRP A 46 1.32 -0.89 -13.13
C TRP A 46 2.11 -2.15 -12.78
N ARG A 47 2.02 -3.24 -13.56
CA ARG A 47 2.71 -4.49 -13.22
C ARG A 47 4.24 -4.33 -13.16
N PRO A 48 4.92 -3.75 -14.18
CA PRO A 48 6.36 -3.50 -14.08
C PRO A 48 6.74 -2.56 -12.92
N LEU A 49 5.91 -1.55 -12.62
CA LEU A 49 6.14 -0.65 -11.48
C LEU A 49 6.01 -1.37 -10.14
N ALA A 50 5.01 -2.23 -10.01
CA ALA A 50 4.78 -3.04 -8.83
C ALA A 50 5.93 -4.04 -8.59
N GLU A 51 6.43 -4.66 -9.67
CA GLU A 51 7.61 -5.53 -9.65
C GLU A 51 8.89 -4.77 -9.28
N GLN A 52 8.99 -3.49 -9.64
CA GLN A 52 10.08 -2.59 -9.23
C GLN A 52 9.93 -2.05 -7.79
N GLY A 53 8.90 -2.48 -7.05
CA GLY A 53 8.71 -2.11 -5.65
C GLY A 53 7.83 -0.89 -5.43
N ASN A 54 7.22 -0.29 -6.45
CA ASN A 54 6.34 0.86 -6.23
C ASN A 54 5.08 0.43 -5.46
N ALA A 55 4.98 0.85 -4.19
CA ALA A 55 3.91 0.42 -3.28
C ALA A 55 2.50 0.82 -3.74
N GLU A 56 2.35 1.98 -4.41
CA GLU A 56 1.06 2.40 -4.97
C GLU A 56 0.64 1.48 -6.13
N ALA A 57 1.53 1.18 -7.07
CA ALA A 57 1.28 0.25 -8.16
C ALA A 57 1.00 -1.18 -7.66
N GLN A 58 1.71 -1.63 -6.62
CA GLN A 58 1.41 -2.91 -5.94
C GLN A 58 -0.01 -2.89 -5.36
N THR A 59 -0.40 -1.82 -4.68
CA THR A 59 -1.77 -1.68 -4.13
C THR A 59 -2.82 -1.71 -5.23
N LEU A 60 -2.60 -0.99 -6.33
CA LEU A 60 -3.53 -0.93 -7.46
C LEU A 60 -3.63 -2.30 -8.16
N LEU A 61 -2.52 -3.00 -8.36
CA LEU A 61 -2.53 -4.35 -8.92
C LEU A 61 -3.24 -5.34 -7.99
N GLY A 62 -3.05 -5.21 -6.67
CA GLY A 62 -3.80 -5.97 -5.67
C GLY A 62 -5.31 -5.75 -5.78
N ALA A 63 -5.73 -4.51 -5.99
CA ALA A 63 -7.13 -4.16 -6.20
C ALA A 63 -7.72 -4.78 -7.47
N MET A 64 -6.97 -4.81 -8.57
CA MET A 64 -7.42 -5.47 -9.81
C MET A 64 -7.60 -6.98 -9.62
N TYR A 65 -6.71 -7.65 -8.89
CA TYR A 65 -6.88 -9.07 -8.55
C TYR A 65 -8.03 -9.32 -7.58
N TRP A 66 -8.31 -8.37 -6.68
CA TRP A 66 -9.46 -8.42 -5.77
C TRP A 66 -10.80 -8.28 -6.51
N SER A 67 -10.91 -7.31 -7.41
CA SER A 67 -12.14 -7.04 -8.17
C SER A 67 -12.33 -7.97 -9.37
N GLY A 68 -11.24 -8.52 -9.92
CA GLY A 68 -11.27 -9.26 -11.19
C GLY A 68 -11.33 -8.36 -12.42
N GLU A 69 -10.89 -7.10 -12.31
CA GLU A 69 -10.88 -6.15 -13.42
C GLU A 69 -9.63 -6.33 -14.27
N GLY A 70 -9.80 -6.73 -15.54
CA GLY A 70 -8.70 -6.97 -16.47
C GLY A 70 -7.82 -8.19 -16.16
N VAL A 71 -8.00 -8.83 -15.01
CA VAL A 71 -7.38 -10.09 -14.60
C VAL A 71 -8.42 -11.02 -13.97
N PRO A 72 -8.25 -12.35 -14.02
CA PRO A 72 -9.08 -13.25 -13.23
C PRO A 72 -9.01 -12.90 -11.74
N ARG A 73 -10.16 -12.85 -11.08
CA ARG A 73 -10.24 -12.58 -9.64
C ARG A 73 -9.46 -13.63 -8.85
N ASP A 74 -8.49 -13.18 -8.05
CA ASP A 74 -7.65 -14.01 -7.20
C ASP A 74 -7.31 -13.27 -5.90
N HIS A 75 -8.02 -13.59 -4.83
CA HIS A 75 -7.79 -12.95 -3.53
C HIS A 75 -6.42 -13.32 -2.94
N ARG A 76 -5.84 -14.46 -3.31
CA ARG A 76 -4.48 -14.83 -2.84
C ARG A 76 -3.43 -13.95 -3.51
N GLU A 77 -3.59 -13.64 -4.78
CA GLU A 77 -2.72 -12.70 -5.49
C GLU A 77 -2.92 -11.27 -5.00
N ALA A 78 -4.16 -10.85 -4.75
CA ALA A 78 -4.45 -9.55 -4.14
C ALA A 78 -3.71 -9.39 -2.79
N ALA A 79 -3.85 -10.39 -1.91
CA ALA A 79 -3.14 -10.44 -0.63
C ALA A 79 -1.62 -10.32 -0.78
N ARG A 80 -1.02 -11.01 -1.75
CA ARG A 80 0.43 -10.93 -2.01
C ARG A 80 0.86 -9.52 -2.35
N TRP A 81 0.15 -8.84 -3.24
CA TRP A 81 0.49 -7.48 -3.63
C TRP A 81 0.25 -6.46 -2.53
N TYR A 82 -0.88 -6.55 -1.84
CA TYR A 82 -1.16 -5.68 -0.69
C TYR A 82 -0.15 -5.87 0.43
N LEU A 83 0.25 -7.11 0.76
CA LEU A 83 1.24 -7.35 1.79
C LEU A 83 2.59 -6.70 1.45
N ARG A 84 3.06 -6.82 0.20
CA ARG A 84 4.30 -6.16 -0.25
C ARG A 84 4.26 -4.64 -0.11
N ALA A 85 3.11 -4.01 -0.39
CA ALA A 85 2.95 -2.57 -0.24
C ALA A 85 2.78 -2.17 1.24
N ALA A 86 2.08 -2.99 2.03
CA ALA A 86 1.85 -2.77 3.46
C ALA A 86 3.15 -2.85 4.27
N GLU A 87 4.05 -3.78 3.91
CA GLU A 87 5.39 -3.91 4.48
C GLU A 87 6.26 -2.68 4.25
N GLN A 88 6.03 -1.93 3.16
CA GLN A 88 6.67 -0.65 2.89
C GLN A 88 6.02 0.53 3.61
N GLY A 89 5.00 0.30 4.43
CA GLY A 89 4.31 1.35 5.16
C GLY A 89 3.24 2.08 4.36
N TYR A 90 2.80 1.55 3.20
CA TYR A 90 1.76 2.20 2.41
C TYR A 90 0.38 2.02 3.05
N ALA A 91 -0.13 3.09 3.66
CA ALA A 91 -1.31 3.05 4.55
C ALA A 91 -2.55 2.40 3.92
N ARG A 92 -2.81 2.66 2.63
CA ARG A 92 -3.95 2.05 1.93
C ARG A 92 -3.80 0.52 1.86
N ALA A 93 -2.63 0.02 1.49
CA ALA A 93 -2.37 -1.41 1.47
C ALA A 93 -2.40 -2.05 2.86
N GLN A 94 -1.94 -1.32 3.89
CA GLN A 94 -2.05 -1.77 5.29
C GLN A 94 -3.53 -1.94 5.69
N ASN A 95 -4.40 -1.02 5.28
CA ASN A 95 -5.84 -1.18 5.51
C ASN A 95 -6.40 -2.39 4.74
N ASP A 96 -6.08 -2.51 3.46
CA ASP A 96 -6.61 -3.57 2.60
C ASP A 96 -6.15 -4.97 3.06
N ILE A 97 -4.88 -5.14 3.43
CA ILE A 97 -4.38 -6.41 3.98
C ILE A 97 -4.98 -6.71 5.36
N GLY A 98 -5.20 -5.69 6.18
CA GLY A 98 -5.84 -5.83 7.49
C GLY A 98 -7.28 -6.33 7.36
N PHE A 99 -8.03 -5.82 6.38
CA PHE A 99 -9.34 -6.35 6.02
C PHE A 99 -9.26 -7.83 5.61
N MET A 100 -8.33 -8.20 4.73
CA MET A 100 -8.18 -9.58 4.26
C MET A 100 -7.88 -10.57 5.41
N TYR A 101 -7.03 -10.19 6.37
CA TYR A 101 -6.82 -11.00 7.58
C TYR A 101 -8.08 -11.14 8.44
N GLY A 102 -8.84 -10.05 8.61
CA GLY A 102 -10.05 -10.00 9.45
C GLY A 102 -11.28 -10.70 8.87
N PHE A 103 -11.23 -11.12 7.59
CA PHE A 103 -12.26 -11.94 6.94
C PHE A 103 -11.74 -13.30 6.47
N GLY A 104 -10.43 -13.56 6.56
CA GLY A 104 -9.79 -14.78 6.07
C GLY A 104 -9.82 -14.90 4.53
N GLU A 105 -9.91 -13.78 3.82
CA GLU A 105 -9.99 -13.74 2.37
C GLU A 105 -8.58 -13.72 1.77
N GLY A 106 -8.26 -14.68 0.88
CA GLY A 106 -6.93 -14.77 0.26
C GLY A 106 -5.79 -15.16 1.20
N ILE A 107 -5.94 -14.98 2.52
CA ILE A 107 -5.01 -15.42 3.57
C ILE A 107 -5.77 -16.22 4.64
N PRO A 108 -6.16 -17.47 4.35
CA PRO A 108 -6.72 -18.36 5.37
C PRO A 108 -5.60 -18.90 6.29
N PRO A 109 -5.83 -19.04 7.61
CA PRO A 109 -7.08 -18.72 8.32
C PRO A 109 -7.20 -17.24 8.73
N HIS A 110 -8.43 -16.83 9.05
CA HIS A 110 -8.77 -15.55 9.67
C HIS A 110 -7.89 -15.23 10.89
N ASP A 111 -7.36 -14.01 10.98
CA ASP A 111 -6.43 -13.56 12.03
C ASP A 111 -6.73 -12.12 12.48
N ASP A 112 -7.48 -11.99 13.57
CA ASP A 112 -7.82 -10.69 14.17
C ASP A 112 -6.60 -9.92 14.70
N VAL A 113 -5.53 -10.62 15.11
CA VAL A 113 -4.32 -9.99 15.63
C VAL A 113 -3.59 -9.27 14.51
N GLN A 114 -3.44 -9.93 13.35
CA GLN A 114 -2.85 -9.31 12.15
C GLN A 114 -3.76 -8.22 11.59
N ALA A 115 -5.08 -8.44 11.54
CA ALA A 115 -6.02 -7.41 11.13
C ALA A 115 -5.88 -6.13 11.97
N TYR A 116 -5.83 -6.29 13.30
CA TYR A 116 -5.70 -5.17 14.24
C TYR A 116 -4.40 -4.43 14.03
N LYS A 117 -3.29 -5.17 13.91
CA LYS A 117 -1.96 -4.61 13.64
C LYS A 117 -1.97 -3.75 12.38
N TRP A 118 -2.41 -4.31 11.25
CA TRP A 118 -2.32 -3.62 9.96
C TRP A 118 -3.27 -2.41 9.86
N ILE A 119 -4.51 -2.53 10.34
CA ILE A 119 -5.46 -1.41 10.37
C ILE A 119 -4.94 -0.29 11.29
N SER A 120 -4.38 -0.64 12.45
CA SER A 120 -3.78 0.35 13.36
C SER A 120 -2.62 1.10 12.72
N LEU A 121 -1.73 0.38 12.00
CA LEU A 121 -0.62 0.99 11.27
C LEU A 121 -1.12 1.90 10.14
N ALA A 122 -2.20 1.55 9.45
CA ALA A 122 -2.82 2.41 8.43
C ALA A 122 -3.33 3.72 9.04
N ILE A 123 -4.08 3.64 10.15
CA ILE A 123 -4.66 4.78 10.86
C ILE A 123 -3.56 5.77 11.28
N MET A 124 -2.44 5.30 11.82
CA MET A 124 -1.32 6.15 12.24
C MET A 124 -0.73 7.00 11.10
N ARG A 125 -0.99 6.64 9.84
CA ARG A 125 -0.45 7.32 8.64
C ARG A 125 -1.49 8.12 7.88
N TYR A 126 -2.77 7.91 8.15
CA TYR A 126 -3.80 8.72 7.53
C TYR A 126 -3.71 10.16 8.00
N THR A 127 -3.99 11.06 7.08
CA THR A 127 -4.02 12.51 7.29
C THR A 127 -5.41 13.02 6.94
N ALA A 128 -5.69 14.31 7.18
CA ALA A 128 -6.98 14.93 6.85
C ALA A 128 -7.41 14.73 5.37
N LYS A 129 -6.47 14.52 4.45
CA LYS A 129 -6.77 14.22 3.04
C LYS A 129 -7.43 12.85 2.82
N ASN A 130 -7.39 11.98 3.82
CA ASN A 130 -7.93 10.62 3.80
C ASN A 130 -9.02 10.44 4.87
N GLN A 131 -9.77 11.49 5.22
CA GLN A 131 -10.72 11.46 6.35
C GLN A 131 -11.73 10.31 6.25
N ASP A 132 -12.35 10.11 5.09
CA ASP A 132 -13.33 9.02 4.91
C ASP A 132 -12.72 7.64 5.16
N ARG A 133 -11.47 7.43 4.72
CA ARG A 133 -10.74 6.17 4.94
C ARG A 133 -10.34 6.01 6.40
N LEU A 134 -9.95 7.09 7.06
CA LEU A 134 -9.65 7.11 8.48
C LEU A 134 -10.89 6.73 9.30
N ASP A 135 -12.03 7.34 8.98
CA ASP A 135 -13.29 7.08 9.67
C ASP A 135 -13.75 5.63 9.47
N GLN A 136 -13.60 5.09 8.26
CA GLN A 136 -13.90 3.69 7.99
C GLN A 136 -12.96 2.74 8.74
N ALA A 137 -11.65 2.96 8.62
CA ALA A 137 -10.64 2.14 9.32
C ALA A 137 -10.82 2.16 10.83
N ALA A 138 -11.19 3.31 11.42
CA ALA A 138 -11.46 3.44 12.85
C ALA A 138 -12.71 2.64 13.28
N LYS A 139 -13.77 2.63 12.46
CA LYS A 139 -14.97 1.80 12.70
C LYS A 139 -14.65 0.31 12.60
N ASP A 140 -13.86 -0.09 11.60
CA ASP A 140 -13.43 -1.47 11.42
C ASP A 140 -12.58 -1.94 12.59
N LEU A 141 -11.63 -1.10 13.05
CA LEU A 141 -10.80 -1.38 14.22
C LEU A 141 -11.63 -1.48 15.51
N ALA A 142 -12.65 -0.65 15.69
CA ALA A 142 -13.55 -0.72 16.84
C ALA A 142 -14.37 -2.02 16.85
N THR A 143 -14.88 -2.42 15.69
CA THR A 143 -15.62 -3.69 15.52
C THR A 143 -14.73 -4.89 15.80
N LEU A 144 -13.50 -4.85 15.29
CA LEU A 144 -12.48 -5.86 15.53
C LEU A 144 -12.15 -5.97 17.02
N LYS A 145 -11.88 -4.84 17.68
CA LYS A 145 -11.56 -4.79 19.11
C LYS A 145 -12.68 -5.37 19.98
N ALA A 146 -13.95 -5.19 19.59
CA ALA A 146 -15.09 -5.71 20.33
C ALA A 146 -15.18 -7.25 20.36
N ARG A 147 -14.59 -7.96 19.40
CA ARG A 147 -14.56 -9.43 19.34
C ARG A 147 -13.24 -10.05 19.84
N MET A 148 -12.21 -9.24 20.09
CA MET A 148 -10.90 -9.71 20.54
C MET A 148 -10.82 -9.82 22.06
N THR A 149 -10.02 -10.80 22.53
CA THR A 149 -9.64 -10.89 23.93
C THR A 149 -8.56 -9.84 24.30
N PRO A 150 -8.42 -9.48 25.58
CA PRO A 150 -7.32 -8.62 26.02
C PRO A 150 -5.94 -9.15 25.63
N ALA A 151 -5.75 -10.48 25.63
CA ALA A 151 -4.49 -11.10 25.22
C ALA A 151 -4.19 -10.89 23.72
N GLN A 152 -5.20 -11.02 22.86
CA GLN A 152 -5.06 -10.75 21.42
C GLN A 152 -4.76 -9.28 21.14
N ILE A 153 -5.41 -8.36 21.87
CA ILE A 153 -5.13 -6.92 21.75
C ILE A 153 -3.69 -6.62 22.17
N ALA A 154 -3.27 -7.14 23.33
CA ALA A 154 -1.90 -6.96 23.83
C ALA A 154 -0.85 -7.50 22.85
N GLU A 155 -1.13 -8.64 22.21
CA GLU A 155 -0.27 -9.22 21.18
C GLU A 155 -0.21 -8.34 19.92
N ALA A 156 -1.35 -7.85 19.44
CA ALA A 156 -1.39 -6.96 18.29
C ALA A 156 -0.61 -5.65 18.55
N GLU A 157 -0.79 -5.06 19.74
CA GLU A 157 -0.03 -3.89 20.18
C GLU A 157 1.47 -4.17 20.30
N ARG A 158 1.85 -5.37 20.75
CA ARG A 158 3.26 -5.80 20.77
C ARG A 158 3.84 -5.85 19.36
N LEU A 159 3.11 -6.43 18.41
CA LEU A 159 3.52 -6.49 17.00
C LEU A 159 3.62 -5.10 16.37
N ILE A 160 2.72 -4.17 16.70
CA ILE A 160 2.78 -2.78 16.24
C ILE A 160 4.05 -2.10 16.76
N ARG A 161 4.38 -2.24 18.05
CA ARG A 161 5.60 -1.65 18.64
C ARG A 161 6.89 -2.19 18.04
N GLN A 162 6.90 -3.45 17.61
CA GLN A 162 8.05 -4.10 16.99
C GLN A 162 8.14 -3.84 15.48
N TRP A 163 7.10 -3.27 14.88
CA TRP A 163 7.09 -3.02 13.44
C TRP A 163 7.94 -1.78 13.14
N GLU A 164 9.03 -2.00 12.43
CA GLU A 164 9.88 -0.94 11.90
C GLU A 164 9.58 -0.79 10.41
N ALA A 165 9.14 0.39 9.99
CA ALA A 165 9.00 0.70 8.57
C ALA A 165 10.38 0.58 7.91
N PRO A 166 10.50 -0.06 6.73
CA PRO A 166 11.71 0.04 5.92
C PRO A 166 12.06 1.52 5.69
N ARG A 167 13.33 1.88 5.92
CA ARG A 167 13.85 3.24 5.74
C ARG A 167 14.07 3.55 4.26
#